data_AF-A0A832UF98-F1
#
_entry.id   AF-A0A832UF98-F1
#
_cell.length_a   1.000
_cell.length_b   1.000
_cell.length_c   1.000
_cell.angle_alpha   90.00
_cell.angle_beta   90.00
_cell.angle_gamma   90.00
#
_symmetry.space_group_name_H-M   'P 1'
#
loop_
_entity.id
_entity.type
_entity.pdbx_description
1 polymer ?
#
loop_
_entity_poly.entity_id
_entity_poly.type
_entity_poly.pdbx_seq_one_letter_code
_entity_poly.pdbx_strand_id
1 'polypeptide(L)'
;LMALLGYRTQVIFVLLGALICGSMVGIWKKSELIIIGAGSLISLLALTMVRDLLLGVNLSLFQSLRTRISLTTDVMDILANMGGVFGLTNGAIHIATHPYLARLMPGIAYSPRRMIAVLVGERSVSVTSTIFGPLAIDFGLIGVIIGMAFLGFFLSNLYKSADREKSERKIILVGLYSMVLSYTIIGIETGILDLEVILLFIISLSYLLFIINRKII
;
A
#
# COMPACT_ATOMS: atom_id res chain seq x y z
N LEU A 1 7.09 -6.72 -18.01
CA LEU A 1 6.15 -5.75 -18.61
C LEU A 1 6.01 -4.48 -17.76
N MET A 2 5.55 -4.55 -16.49
CA MET A 2 5.39 -3.38 -15.61
C MET A 2 6.68 -2.56 -15.39
N ALA A 3 7.84 -3.22 -15.31
CA ALA A 3 9.15 -2.56 -15.22
C ALA A 3 9.51 -1.76 -16.48
N LEU A 4 9.12 -2.22 -17.67
CA LEU A 4 9.34 -1.51 -18.93
C LEU A 4 8.41 -0.31 -19.10
N LEU A 5 7.23 -0.35 -18.48
CA LEU A 5 6.27 0.76 -18.45
C LEU A 5 6.62 1.84 -17.40
N GLY A 6 7.68 1.65 -16.62
CA GLY A 6 8.14 2.62 -15.62
C GLY A 6 7.35 2.63 -14.30
N TYR A 7 6.47 1.65 -14.08
CA TYR A 7 5.68 1.52 -12.84
C TYR A 7 6.53 0.96 -11.68
N ARG A 8 7.33 1.83 -11.07
CA ARG A 8 8.27 1.49 -9.97
C ARG A 8 7.60 0.78 -8.80
N THR A 9 6.44 1.25 -8.36
CA THR A 9 5.70 0.68 -7.23
C THR A 9 5.32 -0.78 -7.44
N GLN A 10 4.91 -1.14 -8.66
CA GLN A 10 4.54 -2.52 -8.99
C GLN A 10 5.78 -3.43 -9.11
N VAL A 11 6.92 -2.90 -9.54
CA VAL A 11 8.20 -3.64 -9.52
C VAL A 11 8.63 -3.92 -8.09
N ILE A 12 8.58 -2.93 -7.21
CA ILE A 12 8.90 -3.08 -5.79
C ILE A 12 7.96 -4.11 -5.15
N PHE A 13 6.67 -4.04 -5.47
CA PHE A 13 5.66 -4.98 -4.98
C PHE A 13 6.01 -6.43 -5.32
N VAL A 14 6.34 -6.72 -6.58
CA VAL A 14 6.68 -8.08 -7.01
C VAL A 14 7.98 -8.56 -6.33
N LEU A 15 8.99 -7.69 -6.21
CA LEU A 15 10.26 -8.03 -5.57
C LEU A 15 10.08 -8.34 -4.08
N LEU A 16 9.37 -7.47 -3.34
CA LEU A 16 9.07 -7.69 -1.92
C LEU A 16 8.21 -8.94 -1.72
N GLY A 17 7.17 -9.12 -2.55
CA GLY A 17 6.29 -10.28 -2.47
C GLY A 17 7.03 -11.59 -2.69
N ALA A 18 7.92 -11.63 -3.67
CA ALA A 18 8.76 -12.81 -3.94
C ALA A 18 9.74 -13.09 -2.79
N LEU A 19 10.38 -12.05 -2.22
CA LEU A 19 11.29 -12.19 -1.08
C LEU A 19 10.58 -12.73 0.16
N ILE A 20 9.41 -12.17 0.50
CA ILE A 20 8.62 -12.61 1.65
C ILE A 20 8.14 -14.05 1.44
N CYS A 21 7.60 -14.36 0.26
CA CYS A 21 7.15 -15.72 -0.08
C CYS A 21 8.30 -16.73 0.01
N GLY A 22 9.44 -16.43 -0.62
CA GLY A 22 10.64 -17.27 -0.59
C GLY A 22 11.17 -17.52 0.82
N SER A 23 11.11 -16.49 1.68
CA SER A 23 11.48 -16.61 3.09
C SER A 23 10.55 -17.53 3.89
N MET A 24 9.24 -17.48 3.64
CA MET A 24 8.24 -18.29 4.35
C MET A 24 8.21 -19.75 3.90
N VAL A 25 8.46 -20.01 2.61
CA VAL A 25 8.55 -21.38 2.09
C VAL A 25 9.89 -22.01 2.49
N GLY A 26 10.89 -21.21 2.88
CA GLY A 26 12.19 -21.70 3.33
C GLY A 26 13.09 -22.16 2.17
N ILE A 27 12.80 -21.71 0.94
CA ILE A 27 13.60 -22.08 -0.24
C ILE A 27 14.98 -21.42 -0.17
N TRP A 28 15.09 -20.25 0.49
CA TRP A 28 16.26 -19.38 0.44
C TRP A 28 16.99 -19.38 1.78
N LYS A 29 18.31 -19.49 1.75
CA LYS A 29 19.13 -19.32 2.96
C LYS A 29 19.13 -17.86 3.39
N LYS A 30 19.35 -17.61 4.68
CA LYS A 30 19.43 -16.24 5.24
C LYS A 30 20.45 -15.35 4.50
N SER A 31 21.55 -15.93 4.03
CA SER A 31 22.58 -15.23 3.25
C SER A 31 22.10 -14.84 1.83
N GLU A 32 21.33 -15.70 1.17
CA GLU A 32 20.79 -15.47 -0.18
C GLU A 32 19.70 -14.39 -0.16
N LEU A 33 18.87 -14.39 0.89
CA LEU A 33 17.89 -13.33 1.13
C LEU A 33 18.53 -11.94 1.25
N ILE A 34 19.68 -11.83 1.94
CA ILE A 34 20.39 -10.55 2.08
C ILE A 34 20.94 -10.09 0.72
N ILE A 35 21.53 -10.99 -0.05
CA ILE A 35 22.10 -10.67 -1.36
C ILE A 35 21.01 -10.20 -2.33
N ILE A 36 19.88 -10.89 -2.36
CA ILE A 36 18.80 -10.57 -3.30
C ILE A 36 18.03 -9.33 -2.82
N GLY A 37 17.88 -9.15 -1.50
CA GLY A 37 17.40 -7.90 -0.91
C GLY A 37 18.29 -6.71 -1.31
N ALA A 38 19.61 -6.84 -1.15
CA ALA A 38 20.56 -5.80 -1.54
C ALA A 38 20.54 -5.53 -3.06
N GLY A 39 20.48 -6.58 -3.88
CA GLY A 39 20.33 -6.46 -5.34
C GLY A 39 19.05 -5.74 -5.75
N SER A 40 17.93 -6.02 -5.06
CA SER A 40 16.66 -5.31 -5.30
C SER A 40 16.76 -3.82 -4.98
N LEU A 41 17.44 -3.46 -3.88
CA LEU A 41 17.64 -2.07 -3.48
C LEU A 41 18.50 -1.31 -4.50
N ILE A 42 19.60 -1.92 -4.95
CA ILE A 42 20.50 -1.33 -5.95
C ILE A 42 19.75 -1.13 -7.28
N SER A 43 18.94 -2.12 -7.69
CA SER A 43 18.13 -2.01 -8.90
C SER A 43 17.16 -0.83 -8.84
N LEU A 44 16.54 -0.58 -7.69
CA LEU A 44 15.63 0.55 -7.49
C LEU A 44 16.33 1.91 -7.54
N LEU A 45 17.52 2.00 -6.94
CA LEU A 45 18.34 3.20 -7.01
C LEU A 45 18.77 3.48 -8.45
N ALA A 46 19.22 2.46 -9.18
CA ALA A 46 19.60 2.59 -10.58
C ALA A 46 18.42 3.05 -11.46
N LEU A 47 17.23 2.47 -11.29
CA LEU A 47 16.02 2.90 -12.00
C LEU A 47 15.64 4.36 -11.69
N THR A 48 15.86 4.80 -10.46
CA THR A 48 15.60 6.18 -10.04
C THR A 48 16.59 7.15 -10.68
N MET A 49 17.89 6.81 -10.69
CA MET A 49 18.93 7.61 -11.35
C MET A 49 18.68 7.76 -12.86
N VAL A 50 18.37 6.66 -13.54
CA VAL A 50 18.12 6.67 -15.00
C VAL A 50 16.93 7.56 -15.32
N ARG A 51 15.86 7.53 -14.52
CA ARG A 51 14.70 8.40 -14.70
C ARG A 51 15.04 9.87 -14.47
N ASP A 52 15.77 10.19 -13.40
CA ASP A 52 16.10 11.58 -13.07
C ASP A 52 16.97 12.20 -14.18
N LEU A 53 17.84 11.39 -14.80
CA LEU A 53 18.62 11.77 -16.00
C LEU A 53 17.74 11.94 -17.24
N LEU A 54 16.79 11.03 -17.50
CA LEU A 54 15.85 11.13 -18.64
C LEU A 54 14.89 12.32 -18.53
N LEU A 55 14.49 12.71 -17.32
CA LEU A 55 13.58 13.83 -17.08
C LEU A 55 14.31 15.18 -16.96
N GLY A 56 15.63 15.21 -17.08
CA GLY A 56 16.43 16.43 -16.98
C GLY A 56 16.37 17.09 -15.60
N VAL A 57 16.01 16.34 -14.56
CA VAL A 57 15.89 16.86 -13.20
C VAL A 57 17.26 16.75 -12.54
N ASN A 58 17.99 17.87 -12.46
CA ASN A 58 19.29 17.99 -11.78
C ASN A 58 19.13 17.99 -10.25
N LEU A 59 18.53 16.94 -9.69
CA LEU A 59 18.52 16.71 -8.25
C LEU A 59 19.50 15.58 -7.91
N SER A 60 20.27 15.76 -6.84
CA SER A 60 21.02 14.64 -6.27
C SER A 60 20.06 13.56 -5.76
N LEU A 61 20.47 12.29 -5.78
CA LEU A 61 19.62 11.17 -5.33
C LEU A 61 19.03 11.39 -3.93
N PHE A 62 19.84 11.92 -3.01
CA PHE A 62 19.41 12.22 -1.65
C PHE A 62 18.35 13.33 -1.60
N GLN A 63 18.46 14.35 -2.46
CA GLN A 63 17.44 15.39 -2.56
C GLN A 63 16.14 14.85 -3.15
N SER A 64 16.21 14.04 -4.20
CA SER A 64 15.03 13.40 -4.83
C SER A 64 14.24 12.56 -3.82
N LEU A 65 14.94 11.74 -3.02
CA LEU A 65 14.33 10.95 -1.94
C LEU A 65 13.75 11.82 -0.83
N ARG A 66 14.49 12.84 -0.37
CA ARG A 66 14.03 13.73 0.70
C ARG A 66 12.78 14.50 0.29
N THR A 67 12.73 15.03 -0.92
CA THR A 67 11.57 15.78 -1.43
C THR A 67 10.32 14.90 -1.47
N ARG A 68 10.45 13.62 -1.82
CA ARG A 68 9.32 12.68 -1.79
C ARG A 68 8.79 12.44 -0.38
N ILE A 69 9.69 12.10 0.54
CA ILE A 69 9.32 11.84 1.94
C ILE A 69 8.69 13.09 2.56
N SER A 70 9.25 14.27 2.29
CA SER A 70 8.69 15.55 2.72
C SER A 70 7.27 15.72 2.17
N LEU A 71 7.09 15.67 0.84
CA LEU A 71 5.80 15.88 0.21
C LEU A 71 4.72 14.93 0.77
N THR A 72 5.02 13.63 0.91
CA THR A 72 4.04 12.67 1.45
C THR A 72 3.70 12.91 2.91
N THR A 73 4.66 13.38 3.70
CA THR A 73 4.47 13.66 5.13
C THR A 73 3.73 14.98 5.33
N ASP A 74 4.06 16.00 4.55
CA ASP A 74 3.40 17.31 4.57
C ASP A 74 1.92 17.17 4.19
N VAL A 75 1.62 16.39 3.15
CA VAL A 75 0.24 16.06 2.75
C VAL A 75 -0.49 15.30 3.86
N MET A 76 0.18 14.34 4.51
CA MET A 76 -0.41 13.61 5.63
C MET A 76 -0.72 14.54 6.81
N ASP A 77 0.16 15.48 7.15
CA ASP A 77 -0.04 16.43 8.24
C ASP A 77 -1.22 17.36 7.98
N ILE A 78 -1.34 17.88 6.75
CA ILE A 78 -2.50 18.69 6.34
C ILE A 78 -3.80 17.88 6.49
N LEU A 79 -3.83 16.64 5.98
CA LEU A 79 -5.00 15.77 6.10
C LEU A 79 -5.34 15.40 7.55
N ALA A 80 -4.34 15.15 8.38
CA ALA A 80 -4.53 14.84 9.80
C ALA A 80 -5.10 16.02 10.57
N ASN A 81 -4.59 17.23 10.32
CA ASN A 81 -5.12 18.46 10.91
C ASN A 81 -6.55 18.76 10.44
N MET A 82 -6.87 18.48 9.18
CA MET A 82 -8.24 18.64 8.65
C MET A 82 -9.22 17.59 9.19
N GLY A 83 -8.78 16.34 9.33
CA GLY A 83 -9.63 15.24 9.82
C GLY A 83 -9.88 15.27 11.32
N GLY A 84 -8.96 15.85 12.10
CA GLY A 84 -9.09 15.93 13.55
C GLY A 84 -9.29 14.56 14.21
N VAL A 85 -10.15 14.50 15.23
CA VAL A 85 -10.37 13.27 16.02
C VAL A 85 -11.42 12.34 15.39
N PHE A 86 -12.45 12.89 14.75
CA PHE A 86 -13.62 12.14 14.28
C PHE A 86 -13.70 11.97 12.76
N GLY A 87 -12.84 12.64 11.99
CA GLY A 87 -12.89 12.61 10.54
C GLY A 87 -13.84 13.65 9.95
N LEU A 88 -13.60 14.00 8.69
CA LEU A 88 -14.32 15.03 7.94
C LEU A 88 -15.15 14.40 6.81
N THR A 89 -14.62 13.38 6.13
CA THR A 89 -15.22 12.82 4.92
C THR A 89 -16.01 11.52 5.15
N ASN A 90 -15.98 10.94 6.36
CA ASN A 90 -16.79 9.78 6.78
C ASN A 90 -16.76 8.58 5.81
N GLY A 91 -15.64 8.35 5.12
CA GLY A 91 -15.45 7.24 4.20
C GLY A 91 -15.59 7.60 2.72
N ALA A 92 -15.87 8.86 2.38
CA ALA A 92 -16.03 9.28 0.99
C ALA A 92 -14.76 9.05 0.14
N ILE A 93 -13.56 9.06 0.74
CA ILE A 93 -12.32 8.79 0.00
C ILE A 93 -12.20 7.33 -0.42
N HIS A 94 -12.60 6.40 0.44
CA HIS A 94 -12.60 4.99 0.11
C HIS A 94 -13.75 4.61 -0.86
N ILE A 95 -14.87 5.35 -0.82
CA ILE A 95 -15.99 5.17 -1.76
C ILE A 95 -15.61 5.66 -3.16
N ALA A 96 -14.82 6.74 -3.25
CA ALA A 96 -14.30 7.28 -4.51
C ALA A 96 -13.44 6.27 -5.31
N THR A 97 -12.97 5.20 -4.66
CA THR A 97 -12.10 4.20 -5.28
C THR A 97 -12.82 3.38 -6.35
N HIS A 98 -14.14 3.24 -6.27
CA HIS A 98 -14.92 2.57 -7.29
C HIS A 98 -15.61 3.59 -8.22
N PRO A 99 -15.39 3.56 -9.55
CA PRO A 99 -15.93 4.56 -10.47
C PRO A 99 -17.46 4.73 -10.41
N TYR A 100 -18.19 3.64 -10.14
CA TYR A 100 -19.65 3.69 -10.01
C TYR A 100 -20.09 4.23 -8.63
N LEU A 101 -19.34 3.97 -7.56
CA LEU A 101 -19.65 4.49 -6.23
C LEU A 101 -19.21 5.95 -6.07
N ALA A 102 -18.18 6.37 -6.80
CA ALA A 102 -17.74 7.77 -6.86
C ALA A 102 -18.84 8.71 -7.38
N ARG A 103 -19.82 8.19 -8.14
CA ARG A 103 -21.01 8.94 -8.59
C ARG A 103 -22.05 9.18 -7.50
N LEU A 104 -21.99 8.42 -6.40
CA LEU A 104 -22.86 8.60 -5.22
C LEU A 104 -22.35 9.71 -4.30
N MET A 105 -21.13 10.20 -4.53
CA MET A 105 -20.59 11.32 -3.78
C MET A 105 -21.25 12.63 -4.24
N PRO A 106 -21.63 13.52 -3.30
CA PRO A 106 -22.12 14.83 -3.67
C PRO A 106 -21.00 15.66 -4.30
N GLY A 107 -21.14 16.02 -5.59
CA GLY A 107 -20.20 16.87 -6.32
C GLY A 107 -19.49 16.17 -7.48
N ILE A 108 -18.28 16.65 -7.83
CA ILE A 108 -17.49 16.12 -8.94
C ILE A 108 -16.81 14.83 -8.49
N ALA A 109 -17.04 13.74 -9.23
CA ALA A 109 -16.39 12.45 -8.97
C ALA A 109 -14.89 12.53 -9.29
N TYR A 110 -14.06 12.55 -8.26
CA TYR A 110 -12.60 12.49 -8.38
C TYR A 110 -12.09 11.08 -8.09
N SER A 111 -10.96 10.69 -8.70
CA SER A 111 -10.23 9.51 -8.23
C SER A 111 -9.71 9.75 -6.80
N PRO A 112 -9.50 8.71 -5.98
CA PRO A 112 -9.14 8.90 -4.56
C PRO A 112 -7.89 9.77 -4.35
N ARG A 113 -6.83 9.54 -5.13
CA ARG A 113 -5.59 10.34 -5.11
C ARG A 113 -5.82 11.78 -5.59
N ARG A 114 -6.78 11.98 -6.49
CA ARG A 114 -7.14 13.31 -6.96
C ARG A 114 -7.95 14.06 -5.92
N MET A 115 -8.81 13.39 -5.18
CA MET A 115 -9.55 14.00 -4.10
C MET A 115 -8.62 14.47 -2.98
N ILE A 116 -7.60 13.67 -2.63
CA ILE A 116 -6.55 14.08 -1.69
C ILE A 116 -5.83 15.34 -2.16
N ALA A 117 -5.46 15.41 -3.45
CA ALA A 117 -4.83 16.59 -4.01
C ALA A 117 -5.72 17.84 -3.87
N VAL A 118 -7.01 17.72 -4.19
CA VAL A 118 -7.97 18.83 -4.07
C VAL A 118 -8.12 19.28 -2.62
N LEU A 119 -8.16 18.35 -1.66
CA LEU A 119 -8.24 18.66 -0.23
C LEU A 119 -7.02 19.43 0.29
N VAL A 120 -5.83 19.14 -0.25
CA VAL A 120 -4.58 19.84 0.08
C VAL A 120 -4.39 21.13 -0.74
N GLY A 121 -5.34 21.47 -1.60
CA GLY A 121 -5.32 22.70 -2.40
C GLY A 121 -4.61 22.58 -3.75
N GLU A 122 -4.15 21.38 -4.13
CA GLU A 122 -3.48 21.13 -5.40
C GLU A 122 -4.49 20.72 -6.49
N ARG A 123 -4.63 21.58 -7.50
CA ARG A 123 -5.66 21.45 -8.55
C ARG A 123 -5.12 20.91 -9.87
N SER A 124 -3.83 20.66 -10.02
CA SER A 124 -3.25 20.26 -11.31
C SER A 124 -2.78 18.80 -11.34
N VAL A 125 -2.28 18.28 -10.21
CA VAL A 125 -1.71 16.93 -10.12
C VAL A 125 -2.41 16.03 -9.11
N SER A 126 -2.23 14.72 -9.26
CA SER A 126 -2.59 13.74 -8.23
C SER A 126 -1.51 13.70 -7.15
N VAL A 127 -1.91 13.68 -5.89
CA VAL A 127 -0.99 13.67 -4.76
C VAL A 127 -1.25 12.41 -3.94
N THR A 128 -0.18 11.80 -3.44
CA THR A 128 -0.25 10.64 -2.56
C THR A 128 0.04 11.07 -1.14
N SER A 129 -0.68 10.46 -0.19
CA SER A 129 -0.36 10.52 1.23
C SER A 129 0.02 9.12 1.72
N THR A 130 0.51 9.05 2.95
CA THR A 130 0.79 7.78 3.62
C THR A 130 -0.48 6.97 3.82
N ILE A 131 -0.35 5.70 4.22
CA ILE A 131 -1.49 4.83 4.61
C ILE A 131 -2.43 5.49 5.65
N PHE A 132 -1.90 6.40 6.47
CA PHE A 132 -2.65 7.11 7.49
C PHE A 132 -3.49 8.26 6.95
N GLY A 133 -3.05 8.92 5.87
CA GLY A 133 -3.71 10.12 5.35
C GLY A 133 -5.21 9.94 5.04
N PRO A 134 -5.59 8.92 4.23
CA PRO A 134 -6.99 8.66 3.91
C PRO A 134 -7.81 8.27 5.15
N LEU A 135 -7.23 7.50 6.07
CA LEU A 135 -7.90 7.10 7.30
C LEU A 135 -8.12 8.29 8.24
N ALA A 136 -7.15 9.20 8.32
CA ALA A 136 -7.21 10.39 9.15
C ALA A 136 -8.29 11.36 8.67
N ILE A 137 -8.41 11.59 7.36
CA ILE A 137 -9.44 12.49 6.84
C ILE A 137 -10.83 11.85 6.84
N ASP A 138 -10.96 10.55 6.58
CA ASP A 138 -12.26 9.89 6.59
C ASP A 138 -12.80 9.66 8.00
N PHE A 139 -11.96 9.24 8.94
CA PHE A 139 -12.40 8.73 10.25
C PHE A 139 -11.62 9.32 11.43
N GLY A 140 -10.75 10.29 11.18
CA GLY A 140 -9.96 10.97 12.22
C GLY A 140 -8.88 10.09 12.83
N LEU A 141 -8.28 10.59 13.91
CA LEU A 141 -7.29 9.85 14.70
C LEU A 141 -7.84 8.50 15.20
N ILE A 142 -9.11 8.45 15.59
CA ILE A 142 -9.74 7.22 16.07
C ILE A 142 -9.76 6.17 14.96
N GLY A 143 -10.15 6.56 13.75
CA GLY A 143 -10.15 5.65 12.61
C GLY A 143 -8.76 5.17 12.21
N VAL A 144 -7.74 6.01 12.34
CA VAL A 144 -6.34 5.58 12.14
C VAL A 144 -5.95 4.49 13.14
N ILE A 145 -6.23 4.69 14.42
CA ILE A 145 -5.90 3.71 15.48
C ILE A 145 -6.63 2.39 15.24
N ILE A 146 -7.95 2.45 15.00
CA ILE A 146 -8.77 1.26 14.76
C ILE A 146 -8.35 0.57 13.46
N GLY A 147 -8.11 1.33 12.39
CA GLY A 147 -7.68 0.80 11.09
C GLY A 147 -6.33 0.08 11.18
N MET A 148 -5.37 0.64 11.91
CA MET A 148 -4.06 0.01 12.12
C MET A 148 -4.13 -1.21 13.03
N ALA A 149 -4.95 -1.15 14.08
CA ALA A 149 -5.20 -2.31 14.93
C ALA A 149 -5.84 -3.46 14.12
N PHE A 150 -6.83 -3.15 13.28
CA PHE A 150 -7.46 -4.11 12.38
C PHE A 150 -6.47 -4.66 11.35
N LEU A 151 -5.66 -3.81 10.73
CA LEU A 151 -4.62 -4.22 9.78
C LEU A 151 -3.60 -5.16 10.43
N GLY A 152 -3.13 -4.84 11.64
CA GLY A 152 -2.23 -5.69 12.41
C GLY A 152 -2.86 -7.03 12.78
N PHE A 153 -4.12 -7.03 13.22
CA PHE A 153 -4.89 -8.24 13.49
C PHE A 153 -5.03 -9.10 12.21
N PHE A 154 -5.41 -8.48 11.10
CA PHE A 154 -5.60 -9.15 9.82
C PHE A 154 -4.31 -9.82 9.32
N LEU A 155 -3.20 -9.08 9.30
CA LEU A 155 -1.88 -9.61 8.91
C LEU A 155 -1.42 -10.72 9.86
N SER A 156 -1.63 -10.58 11.16
CA SER A 156 -1.26 -11.61 12.14
C SER A 156 -2.03 -12.92 11.91
N ASN A 157 -3.33 -12.84 11.61
CA ASN A 157 -4.14 -14.02 11.35
C ASN A 157 -3.81 -14.68 10.01
N LEU A 158 -3.51 -13.89 8.97
CA LEU A 158 -3.01 -14.42 7.70
C LEU A 158 -1.69 -15.17 7.90
N TYR A 159 -0.74 -14.58 8.61
CA TYR A 159 0.54 -15.22 8.92
C TYR A 159 0.36 -16.53 9.69
N LYS A 160 -0.40 -16.51 10.79
CA LYS A 160 -0.68 -17.70 11.61
C LYS A 160 -1.37 -18.80 10.79
N SER A 161 -2.26 -18.42 9.88
CA SER A 161 -2.95 -19.38 9.01
C SER A 161 -1.99 -19.98 7.98
N ALA A 162 -1.14 -19.16 7.38
CA ALA A 162 -0.12 -19.59 6.42
C ALA A 162 0.94 -20.51 7.06
N ASP A 163 1.34 -20.23 8.29
CA ASP A 163 2.34 -21.01 9.02
C ASP A 163 1.80 -22.36 9.51
N ARG A 164 0.55 -22.39 9.99
CA ARG A 164 -0.09 -23.61 10.50
C ARG A 164 -0.56 -24.57 9.42
N GLU A 165 -0.82 -24.08 8.20
CA GLU A 165 -1.33 -24.91 7.11
C GLU A 165 -0.22 -25.77 6.51
N LYS A 166 -0.41 -27.09 6.50
CA LYS A 166 0.55 -28.06 5.93
C LYS A 166 0.12 -28.63 4.59
N SER A 167 -1.11 -28.35 4.16
CA SER A 167 -1.67 -28.83 2.90
C SER A 167 -1.24 -27.95 1.71
N GLU A 168 -1.62 -28.33 0.50
CA GLU A 168 -1.38 -27.54 -0.74
C GLU A 168 -1.90 -26.08 -0.64
N ARG A 169 -2.90 -25.84 0.20
CA ARG A 169 -3.44 -24.51 0.51
C ARG A 169 -2.42 -23.55 1.13
N LYS A 170 -1.33 -24.06 1.68
CA LYS A 170 -0.20 -23.27 2.19
C LYS A 170 0.31 -22.31 1.12
N ILE A 171 0.40 -22.75 -0.13
CA ILE A 171 0.91 -21.93 -1.24
C ILE A 171 0.04 -20.68 -1.43
N ILE A 172 -1.27 -20.85 -1.42
CA ILE A 172 -2.23 -19.74 -1.58
C ILE A 172 -2.15 -18.79 -0.37
N LEU A 173 -2.09 -19.31 0.85
CA LEU A 173 -2.03 -18.49 2.06
C LEU A 173 -0.72 -17.69 2.17
N VAL A 174 0.42 -18.33 1.89
CA VAL A 174 1.72 -17.66 1.86
C VAL A 174 1.75 -16.60 0.76
N GLY A 175 1.20 -16.90 -0.42
CA GLY A 175 1.06 -15.94 -1.50
C GLY A 175 0.24 -14.72 -1.10
N LEU A 176 -0.99 -14.92 -0.58
CA LEU A 176 -1.87 -13.84 -0.14
C LEU A 176 -1.24 -13.00 0.97
N TYR A 177 -0.66 -13.64 2.00
CA TYR A 177 0.05 -12.93 3.06
C TYR A 177 1.20 -12.10 2.52
N SER A 178 2.04 -12.68 1.65
CA SER A 178 3.20 -11.98 1.09
C SER A 178 2.79 -10.77 0.26
N MET A 179 1.72 -10.89 -0.52
CA MET A 179 1.19 -9.77 -1.31
C MET A 179 0.58 -8.67 -0.43
N VAL A 180 -0.27 -9.02 0.53
CA VAL A 180 -0.89 -8.04 1.44
C VAL A 180 0.18 -7.32 2.28
N LEU A 181 1.18 -8.05 2.78
CA LEU A 181 2.28 -7.45 3.54
C LEU A 181 3.10 -6.50 2.67
N SER A 182 3.41 -6.90 1.42
CA SER A 182 4.16 -6.06 0.48
C SER A 182 3.44 -4.75 0.18
N TYR A 183 2.13 -4.81 -0.11
CA TYR A 183 1.32 -3.61 -0.32
C TYR A 183 1.15 -2.76 0.93
N THR A 184 1.15 -3.38 2.12
CA THR A 184 1.13 -2.62 3.38
C THR A 184 2.41 -1.81 3.55
N ILE A 185 3.58 -2.40 3.30
CA ILE A 185 4.87 -1.71 3.37
C ILE A 185 4.94 -0.57 2.34
N ILE A 186 4.52 -0.84 1.11
CA ILE A 186 4.50 0.15 0.03
C ILE A 186 3.47 1.26 0.28
N GLY A 187 2.35 0.91 0.91
CA GLY A 187 1.28 1.82 1.28
C GLY A 187 1.72 2.91 2.25
N ILE A 188 2.85 2.72 2.95
CA ILE A 188 3.44 3.78 3.80
C ILE A 188 3.81 5.01 2.96
N GLU A 189 4.34 4.84 1.74
CA GLU A 189 4.70 5.96 0.86
C GLU A 189 3.53 6.37 -0.04
N THR A 190 2.78 5.41 -0.56
CA THR A 190 1.85 5.64 -1.68
C THR A 190 0.37 5.67 -1.30
N GLY A 191 0.05 5.31 -0.05
CA GLY A 191 -1.31 5.13 0.44
C GLY A 191 -2.00 3.89 -0.15
N ILE A 192 -3.00 3.36 0.54
CA ILE A 192 -3.82 2.23 0.06
C ILE A 192 -5.12 2.80 -0.50
N LEU A 193 -5.09 3.23 -1.75
CA LEU A 193 -6.20 3.94 -2.39
C LEU A 193 -6.57 3.40 -3.76
N ASP A 194 -5.73 2.54 -4.33
CA ASP A 194 -5.98 1.96 -5.64
C ASP A 194 -6.95 0.79 -5.52
N LEU A 195 -7.89 0.69 -6.46
CA LEU A 195 -8.93 -0.34 -6.47
C LEU A 195 -8.34 -1.75 -6.48
N GLU A 196 -7.24 -1.97 -7.22
CA GLU A 196 -6.55 -3.26 -7.28
C GLU A 196 -6.06 -3.72 -5.90
N VAL A 197 -5.57 -2.78 -5.07
CA VAL A 197 -5.06 -3.09 -3.74
C VAL A 197 -6.22 -3.36 -2.79
N ILE A 198 -7.28 -2.55 -2.84
CA ILE A 198 -8.48 -2.78 -2.02
C ILE A 198 -9.09 -4.15 -2.34
N LEU A 199 -9.20 -4.51 -3.63
CA LEU A 199 -9.70 -5.83 -4.04
C LEU A 199 -8.83 -6.97 -3.53
N LEU A 200 -7.51 -6.84 -3.60
CA LEU A 200 -6.59 -7.84 -3.03
C LEU A 200 -6.84 -8.02 -1.53
N PHE A 201 -7.00 -6.94 -0.77
CA PHE A 201 -7.26 -6.99 0.66
C PHE A 201 -8.62 -7.65 0.95
N ILE A 202 -9.66 -7.33 0.20
CA ILE A 202 -10.99 -7.95 0.33
C ILE A 202 -10.91 -9.44 0.03
N ILE A 203 -10.31 -9.85 -1.09
CA ILE A 203 -10.17 -11.27 -1.47
C ILE A 203 -9.40 -12.03 -0.37
N SER A 204 -8.32 -11.44 0.13
CA SER A 204 -7.50 -12.04 1.18
C SER A 204 -8.27 -12.18 2.49
N LEU A 205 -9.08 -11.18 2.86
CA LEU A 205 -9.95 -11.21 4.03
C LEU A 205 -11.06 -12.24 3.89
N SER A 206 -11.76 -12.29 2.75
CA SER A 206 -12.79 -13.28 2.47
C SER A 206 -12.24 -14.71 2.52
N TYR A 207 -11.05 -14.93 1.98
CA TYR A 207 -10.40 -16.25 2.01
C TYR A 207 -10.00 -16.65 3.44
N LEU A 208 -9.47 -15.71 4.23
CA LEU A 208 -9.17 -15.92 5.65
C LEU A 208 -10.43 -16.32 6.43
N LEU A 209 -11.52 -15.58 6.27
CA LEU A 209 -12.80 -15.84 6.94
C LEU A 209 -13.38 -17.21 6.54
N PHE A 210 -13.29 -17.57 5.26
CA PHE A 210 -13.71 -18.89 4.76
C PHE A 210 -12.96 -20.03 5.46
N ILE A 211 -11.64 -19.91 5.64
CA ILE A 211 -10.83 -20.92 6.32
C ILE A 211 -11.16 -21.00 7.81
N ILE A 212 -11.34 -19.85 8.48
CA ILE A 212 -11.68 -19.82 9.90
C ILE A 212 -13.05 -20.48 10.11
N ASN A 213 -14.05 -20.14 9.30
CA ASN A 213 -15.39 -20.71 9.43
C ASN A 213 -15.40 -22.24 9.24
N ARG A 214 -14.60 -22.75 8.29
CA ARG A 214 -14.51 -24.20 8.03
C ARG A 214 -13.75 -24.97 9.12
N LYS A 215 -13.00 -24.32 10.00
CA LYS A 215 -12.39 -24.98 11.17
C LYS A 215 -13.34 -25.11 12.35
N ILE A 216 -14.47 -24.39 12.32
CA ILE A 216 -15.47 -24.34 13.40
C ILE A 216 -16.58 -25.39 13.16
N ILE A 217 -16.76 -25.85 11.91
CA ILE A 217 -17.68 -26.92 11.50
C ILE A 217 -16.91 -28.23 11.37
#